data_AF-A0A2M8DCV2-F1
#
_entry.id   AF-A0A2M8DCV2-F1
#
_cell.length_a   1.000
_cell.length_b   1.000
_cell.length_c   1.000
_cell.angle_alpha   90.00
_cell.angle_beta   90.00
_cell.angle_gamma   90.00
#
_symmetry.space_group_name_H-M   'P 1'
#
loop_
_entity.id
_entity.type
_entity.pdbx_description
1 polymer ?
#
loop_
_entity_poly.entity_id
_entity_poly.type
_entity_poly.pdbx_seq_one_letter_code
_entity_poly.pdbx_strand_id
1 'polypeptide(L)' 'MYHTFRIRIYQIEENQSSKINGEIEVDESYFGARRVRGKKGRGALGKVPVVGLLKRNGKVFTQIIKNCKRHELMP' A
#
# COMPACT_ATOMS: atom_id res chain seq x y z
N MET A 1 4.22 -5.87 -20.02
CA MET A 1 4.28 -7.31 -19.70
C MET A 1 3.46 -7.71 -18.47
N TYR A 2 3.42 -6.93 -17.37
CA TYR A 2 2.67 -7.31 -16.15
C TYR A 2 1.25 -6.71 -16.00
N HIS A 3 0.78 -5.94 -16.98
CA HIS A 3 -0.49 -5.22 -16.88
C HIS A 3 -1.69 -6.18 -16.73
N THR A 4 -1.74 -7.22 -17.55
CA THR A 4 -2.83 -8.22 -17.52
C THR A 4 -2.89 -8.98 -16.20
N PHE A 5 -1.73 -9.34 -15.63
CA PHE A 5 -1.68 -9.98 -14.31
C PHE A 5 -2.18 -9.06 -13.20
N ARG A 6 -1.81 -7.77 -13.23
CA ARG A 6 -2.29 -6.79 -12.26
C ARG A 6 -3.82 -6.62 -12.31
N ILE A 7 -4.39 -6.56 -13.51
CA ILE A 7 -5.86 -6.48 -13.68
C ILE A 7 -6.51 -7.74 -13.10
N ARG A 8 -5.98 -8.92 -13.41
CA ARG A 8 -6.55 -10.19 -12.94
C ARG A 8 -6.50 -10.30 -11.41
N ILE A 9 -5.38 -9.92 -10.79
CA ILE A 9 -5.23 -9.90 -9.32
C ILE A 9 -6.25 -8.93 -8.71
N TYR A 10 -6.35 -7.71 -9.24
CA TYR A 10 -7.30 -6.71 -8.76
C TYR A 10 -8.75 -7.24 -8.81
N GLN A 11 -9.16 -7.85 -9.92
CA GLN A 11 -10.50 -8.44 -10.05
C GLN A 11 -10.74 -9.58 -9.05
N ILE A 12 -9.73 -10.38 -8.74
CA ILE A 12 -9.85 -11.46 -7.74
C ILE A 12 -10.00 -10.85 -6.34
N GLU A 13 -9.19 -9.85 -6.01
CA GLU A 13 -9.23 -9.19 -4.71
C GLU A 13 -10.54 -8.44 -4.49
N GLU A 14 -11.04 -7.71 -5.50
CA GLU A 14 -12.29 -6.97 -5.41
C GLU A 14 -13.49 -7.91 -5.19
N ASN A 15 -13.56 -9.02 -5.93
CA ASN A 15 -14.59 -10.06 -5.73
C ASN A 15 -14.49 -10.76 -4.36
N GLN A 16 -13.30 -10.81 -3.75
CA GLN A 16 -13.08 -11.42 -2.44
C GLN A 16 -13.11 -10.41 -1.28
N SER A 17 -13.22 -9.11 -1.57
CA SER A 17 -13.23 -8.05 -0.58
C SER A 17 -14.59 -7.96 0.12
N SER A 18 -14.90 -8.95 0.96
CA SER A 18 -15.85 -8.73 2.04
C SER A 18 -15.40 -7.48 2.82
N LYS A 19 -16.32 -6.54 3.11
CA LYS A 19 -16.00 -5.29 3.83
C LYS A 19 -15.05 -5.57 4.99
N ILE A 20 -13.91 -4.87 4.99
CA ILE A 20 -12.90 -5.00 6.04
C ILE A 20 -13.55 -4.45 7.32
N ASN A 21 -13.86 -5.34 8.26
CA ASN A 21 -14.56 -5.02 9.51
C ASN A 21 -13.77 -5.56 10.70
N GLY A 22 -13.94 -4.91 11.86
CA GLY A 22 -13.26 -5.24 13.11
C GLY A 22 -11.96 -4.47 13.30
N GLU A 23 -11.06 -5.01 14.13
CA GLU A 23 -9.72 -4.44 14.34
C GLU A 23 -8.85 -4.66 13.10
N ILE A 24 -8.31 -3.57 12.57
CA ILE A 24 -7.44 -3.56 11.39
C ILE A 24 -6.13 -2.88 11.80
N GLU A 25 -5.02 -3.51 11.44
CA GLU A 25 -3.70 -2.90 11.54
C GLU A 25 -3.42 -2.13 10.26
N VAL A 26 -2.94 -0.89 10.42
CA VAL A 26 -2.64 0.01 9.30
C VAL A 26 -1.15 0.32 9.35
N ASP A 27 -0.46 0.13 8.22
CA ASP A 27 0.95 0.45 8.08
C ASP A 27 1.26 1.25 6.82
N GLU A 28 2.34 2.03 6.88
CA GLU A 28 2.87 2.80 5.75
C GLU A 28 4.25 2.27 5.33
N SER A 29 4.32 1.78 4.10
CA SER A 29 5.55 1.29 3.50
C SER A 29 6.02 2.17 2.34
N TYR A 30 7.34 2.21 2.10
CA TYR A 30 7.95 3.03 1.05
C TYR A 30 8.93 2.19 0.21
N PHE A 31 8.59 1.95 -1.05
CA PHE A 31 9.31 1.02 -1.94
C PHE A 31 9.99 1.71 -3.14
N GLY A 32 10.78 0.95 -3.89
CA GLY A 32 11.26 1.32 -5.22
C GLY A 32 12.44 2.29 -5.29
N ALA A 33 12.79 2.96 -4.19
CA ALA A 33 13.94 3.86 -4.18
C ALA A 33 15.27 3.09 -4.16
N ARG A 34 16.20 3.51 -5.03
CA ARG A 34 17.59 3.05 -4.99
C ARG A 34 18.31 3.69 -3.79
N ARG A 35 19.11 2.89 -3.07
CA ARG A 35 19.91 3.40 -1.94
C ARG A 35 20.89 4.48 -2.40
N VAL A 36 20.84 5.64 -1.75
CA VAL A 36 21.80 6.75 -1.90
C VAL A 36 22.47 6.99 -0.55
N ARG A 37 23.81 7.10 -0.53
CA ARG A 37 24.56 7.36 0.71
C ARG A 37 24.16 8.74 1.27
N GLY A 38 23.90 8.81 2.57
CA GLY A 38 23.53 10.06 3.25
C GLY A 38 22.05 10.44 3.19
N LYS A 39 21.22 9.83 2.34
CA LYS A 39 19.76 10.04 2.32
C LYS A 39 19.02 8.79 2.81
N LYS A 40 18.28 8.92 3.91
CA LYS A 40 17.54 7.82 4.57
C LYS A 40 16.12 8.26 4.95
N GLY A 41 15.30 7.31 5.40
CA GLY A 41 13.96 7.56 5.91
C GLY A 41 12.92 7.83 4.81
N ARG A 42 11.75 8.36 5.21
CA ARG A 42 10.59 8.57 4.34
C ARG A 42 10.86 9.59 3.22
N GLY A 43 11.63 10.63 3.52
CA GLY A 43 11.97 11.71 2.57
C GLY A 43 13.03 11.38 1.52
N ALA A 44 13.47 10.12 1.40
CA ALA A 44 14.39 9.75 0.34
C ALA A 44 13.69 9.78 -1.03
N LEU A 45 14.35 10.39 -2.02
CA LEU A 45 13.80 10.60 -3.36
C LEU A 45 13.47 9.27 -4.07
N GLY A 46 12.38 9.25 -4.83
CA GLY A 46 12.00 8.11 -5.67
C GLY A 46 11.33 6.95 -4.91
N LYS A 47 10.92 7.18 -3.67
CA LYS A 47 10.10 6.24 -2.91
C LYS A 47 8.65 6.28 -3.36
N VAL A 48 8.06 5.12 -3.58
CA VAL A 48 6.63 4.95 -3.81
C VAL A 48 5.98 4.63 -2.46
N PRO A 49 5.15 5.53 -1.89
CA PRO A 49 4.41 5.24 -0.67
C PRO A 49 3.26 4.29 -0.96
N VAL A 50 3.07 3.32 -0.06
CA VAL A 50 2.04 2.31 -0.10
C VAL A 50 1.42 2.21 1.28
N VAL A 51 0.10 2.29 1.36
CA VAL A 51 -0.64 2.01 2.59
C VAL A 51 -1.03 0.55 2.58
N GLY A 52 -0.75 -0.16 3.67
CA GLY A 52 -1.22 -1.51 3.92
C GLY A 52 -2.30 -1.52 5.00
N LEU A 53 -3.36 -2.30 4.76
CA LEU A 53 -4.40 -2.63 5.73
C LEU A 53 -4.34 -4.14 5.98
N LEU A 54 -3.93 -4.55 7.17
CA LEU A 54 -3.88 -5.95 7.58
C LEU A 54 -5.05 -6.26 8.52
N LYS A 55 -5.88 -7.23 8.14
CA LYS A 55 -6.83 -7.83 9.08
C LYS A 55 -6.07 -8.87 9.93
N ARG A 56 -6.17 -8.78 11.27
CA ARG A 56 -5.54 -9.75 12.19
C ARG A 56 -5.87 -11.19 11.77
N ASN A 57 -4.86 -12.05 11.70
CA ASN A 57 -4.95 -13.45 11.23
C ASN A 57 -5.55 -13.62 9.82
N GLY A 58 -5.41 -12.63 8.93
CA GLY A 58 -6.15 -12.59 7.67
C GLY A 58 -5.36 -12.08 6.46
N LYS A 59 -6.07 -11.33 5.59
CA LYS A 59 -5.58 -10.78 4.32
C LYS A 59 -5.01 -9.37 4.51
N VAL A 60 -4.00 -9.04 3.72
CA VAL A 60 -3.42 -7.69 3.60
C VAL A 60 -3.95 -7.05 2.33
N PHE A 61 -4.52 -5.86 2.43
CA PHE A 61 -4.86 -5.01 1.30
C PHE A 61 -3.83 -3.90 1.20
N THR A 62 -3.39 -3.58 -0.02
CA THR A 62 -2.41 -2.50 -0.21
C THR A 62 -2.85 -1.54 -1.30
N GLN A 63 -2.62 -0.25 -1.08
CA GLN A 63 -2.93 0.80 -2.04
C GLN A 63 -1.72 1.72 -2.22
N ILE A 64 -1.31 1.91 -3.48
CA ILE A 64 -0.34 2.94 -3.84
C ILE A 64 -1.04 4.30 -3.69
N ILE A 65 -0.43 5.19 -2.92
CA ILE A 65 -0.96 6.53 -2.65
C ILE A 65 0.00 7.58 -3.21
N LYS A 66 -0.46 8.82 -3.37
CA LYS A 66 0.41 9.92 -3.80
C LYS A 66 1.31 10.41 -2.67
N ASN A 67 0.78 10.46 -1.45
CA ASN A 67 1.50 10.91 -0.26
C ASN A 67 0.82 10.36 1.02
N CYS A 68 1.57 10.19 2.11
CA CYS A 68 1.01 9.74 3.40
C CYS A 68 0.57 10.92 4.30
N LYS A 69 0.07 12.03 3.74
CA LYS A 69 -0.43 13.13 4.56
C LYS A 69 -1.82 12.81 5.06
N ARG A 70 -2.16 13.32 6.24
CA ARG A 70 -3.48 13.15 6.87
C ARG A 70 -4.63 13.42 5.89
N HIS A 71 -4.55 14.47 5.08
CA HIS A 71 -5.61 14.82 4.12
C HIS A 71 -5.82 13.78 3.01
N GLU A 72 -4.82 12.97 2.67
CA GLU A 72 -4.92 11.93 1.65
C GLU A 72 -5.47 10.63 2.24
N LEU A 73 -5.26 10.43 3.54
CA LEU A 73 -5.60 9.20 4.26
C LEU A 73 -6.95 9.26 4.97
N MET A 74 -7.48 10.46 5.25
CA MET A 74 -8.78 10.63 5.86
C MET A 74 -9.87 10.78 4.79
N PRO A 75 -11.11 10.33 5.07
CA PRO A 75 -12.26 10.55 4.20
C PRO A 75 -12.54 12.03 3.94
#